data_AF-A0A934YN42-F1
#
_entry.id   AF-A0A934YN42-F1
#
_cell.length_a   1.000
_cell.length_b   1.000
_cell.length_c   1.000
_cell.angle_alpha   90.00
_cell.angle_beta   90.00
_cell.angle_gamma   90.00
#
_symmetry.space_group_name_H-M   'P 1'
#
loop_
_entity.id
_entity.type
_entity.pdbx_description
1 polymer ?
#
loop_
_entity_poly.entity_id
_entity_poly.type
_entity_poly.pdbx_seq_one_letter_code
_entity_poly.pdbx_strand_id
1 'polypeptide(L)'
;MAVRTAGRTPPPPRHATPDARTVGVELVWDEAHATRVLGDLVLGARRSLFLSTANAKDVRVPAPVGTRDRARGRYVSLLGLLAERVRDGLELRFLHAGALSRPFRASLARWPALGRCLRSCPRVHLKMIAKDGERLYLGSANFTGAGLGERGDERRNFELGLVTSDDVLLDAAQARFDRIWRGAECGACKLRGECPDPIDLLVERAASPTKPSPTKATPTKASRANTPPTKAKATVRSSRRPTHA
;
A
#
# COMPACT_ATOMS: atom_id res chain seq x y z
N MET A 1 -14.14 -4.27 -51.24
CA MET A 1 -13.95 -4.36 -49.78
C MET A 1 -12.47 -4.16 -49.47
N ALA A 2 -12.06 -2.98 -49.00
CA ALA A 2 -10.68 -2.72 -48.59
C ALA A 2 -10.60 -2.84 -47.06
N VAL A 3 -9.89 -3.85 -46.58
CA VAL A 3 -9.61 -4.06 -45.17
C VAL A 3 -8.69 -2.92 -44.71
N ARG A 4 -9.22 -2.00 -43.91
CA ARG A 4 -8.42 -1.01 -43.17
C ARG A 4 -7.54 -1.75 -42.17
N THR A 5 -6.26 -1.87 -42.48
CA THR A 5 -5.24 -2.22 -41.49
C THR A 5 -5.19 -1.09 -40.47
N ALA A 6 -5.71 -1.37 -39.27
CA ALA A 6 -5.56 -0.48 -38.12
C ALA A 6 -4.06 -0.32 -37.85
N GLY A 7 -3.52 0.86 -38.18
CA GLY A 7 -2.17 1.24 -37.83
C GLY A 7 -2.00 1.12 -36.32
N ARG A 8 -1.14 0.19 -35.89
CA ARG A 8 -0.70 0.15 -34.49
C ARG A 8 0.05 1.45 -34.22
N THR A 9 -0.51 2.30 -33.38
CA THR A 9 0.21 3.43 -32.81
C THR A 9 1.51 2.89 -32.21
N PRO A 10 2.68 3.44 -32.58
CA PRO A 10 3.94 3.02 -31.99
C PRO A 10 3.86 3.18 -30.47
N PRO A 11 4.44 2.25 -29.69
CA PRO A 11 4.43 2.38 -28.24
C PRO A 11 5.06 3.73 -27.85
N PRO A 12 4.57 4.38 -26.78
CA PRO A 12 5.11 5.66 -26.34
C PRO A 12 6.62 5.54 -26.16
N PRO A 13 7.39 6.62 -26.43
CA PRO A 13 8.84 6.58 -26.42
C PRO A 13 9.34 5.93 -25.13
N ARG A 14 10.24 4.96 -25.30
CA ARG A 14 11.06 4.44 -24.21
C ARG A 14 11.86 5.65 -23.71
N HIS A 15 11.83 5.92 -22.40
CA HIS A 15 12.55 7.08 -21.85
C HIS A 15 13.98 7.10 -22.40
N ALA A 16 14.42 8.29 -22.82
CA ALA A 16 15.83 8.50 -23.07
C ALA A 16 16.57 8.20 -21.77
N THR A 17 17.45 7.19 -21.81
CA THR A 17 18.45 7.04 -20.76
C THR A 17 19.21 8.36 -20.69
N PRO A 18 19.40 8.96 -19.50
CA PRO A 18 20.21 10.16 -19.40
C PRO A 18 21.56 9.91 -20.06
N ASP A 19 22.07 10.91 -20.79
CA ASP A 19 23.40 10.82 -21.38
C ASP A 19 24.46 10.60 -20.29
N ALA A 20 25.55 9.94 -20.67
CA ALA A 20 26.67 9.70 -19.76
C ALA A 20 27.23 11.04 -19.25
N ARG A 21 27.37 11.15 -17.93
CA ARG A 21 27.87 12.36 -17.27
C ARG A 21 28.45 12.05 -15.90
N THR A 22 29.22 13.00 -15.37
CA THR A 22 29.79 12.92 -14.03
C THR A 22 28.72 13.27 -12.98
N VAL A 23 28.65 12.45 -11.93
CA VAL A 23 27.74 12.62 -10.80
C VAL A 23 28.46 12.39 -9.49
N GLY A 24 28.10 13.16 -8.47
CA GLY A 24 28.49 12.86 -7.10
C GLY A 24 27.68 11.69 -6.57
N VAL A 25 28.36 10.63 -6.14
CA VAL A 25 27.74 9.45 -5.52
C VAL A 25 28.48 9.08 -4.25
N GLU A 26 27.74 8.58 -3.29
CA GLU A 26 28.27 7.91 -2.12
C GLU A 26 28.10 6.41 -2.27
N LEU A 27 29.18 5.66 -2.09
CA LEU A 27 29.13 4.20 -2.06
C LEU A 27 28.61 3.74 -0.70
N VAL A 28 27.66 2.81 -0.71
CA VAL A 28 27.11 2.18 0.49
C VAL A 28 27.35 0.68 0.41
N TRP A 29 28.13 0.16 1.36
CA TRP A 29 28.40 -1.26 1.55
C TRP A 29 27.66 -1.80 2.78
N ASP A 30 27.20 -3.04 2.73
CA ASP A 30 26.89 -3.86 3.91
C ASP A 30 26.23 -3.11 5.09
N GLU A 31 26.92 -2.95 6.22
CA GLU A 31 26.39 -2.32 7.44
C GLU A 31 26.01 -0.84 7.27
N ALA A 32 26.63 -0.13 6.31
CA ALA A 32 26.28 1.26 6.05
C ALA A 32 24.84 1.41 5.53
N HIS A 33 24.20 0.34 5.05
CA HIS A 33 22.77 0.37 4.74
C HIS A 33 21.90 0.67 5.96
N ALA A 34 22.31 0.27 7.17
CA ALA A 34 21.53 0.53 8.38
C ALA A 34 21.46 2.04 8.70
N THR A 35 22.57 2.75 8.54
CA THR A 35 22.65 4.18 8.83
C THR A 35 22.20 5.01 7.64
N ARG A 36 22.84 4.81 6.47
CA ARG A 36 22.65 5.66 5.29
C ARG A 36 21.33 5.42 4.58
N VAL A 37 20.86 4.18 4.54
CA VAL A 37 19.62 3.86 3.82
C VAL A 37 18.44 3.81 4.77
N LEU A 38 18.52 2.99 5.82
CA LEU A 38 17.41 2.82 6.75
C LEU A 38 17.23 4.02 7.69
N GLY A 39 18.31 4.54 8.27
CA GLY A 39 18.29 5.75 9.10
C GLY A 39 17.98 7.01 8.30
N ASP A 40 18.86 7.38 7.37
CA ASP A 40 18.80 8.70 6.73
C ASP A 40 17.71 8.81 5.66
N LEU A 41 17.52 7.77 4.82
CA LEU A 41 16.53 7.82 3.75
C LEU A 41 15.14 7.36 4.22
N VAL A 42 15.02 6.17 4.79
CA VAL A 42 13.70 5.62 5.15
C VAL A 42 13.12 6.31 6.39
N LEU A 43 13.87 6.34 7.49
CA LEU A 43 13.43 6.99 8.74
C LEU A 43 13.60 8.51 8.70
N GLY A 44 14.41 9.05 7.78
CA GLY A 44 14.55 10.50 7.62
C GLY A 44 13.50 11.18 6.72
N ALA A 45 12.74 10.45 5.89
CA ALA A 45 11.82 11.03 4.89
C ALA A 45 10.64 11.81 5.49
N ARG A 46 10.45 13.08 5.13
CA ARG A 46 9.48 13.98 5.75
C ARG A 46 8.19 14.16 4.97
N ARG A 47 8.27 14.18 3.64
CA ARG A 47 7.18 14.52 2.72
C ARG A 47 6.79 13.33 1.85
N SER A 48 7.77 12.66 1.25
CA SER A 48 7.53 11.55 0.33
C SER A 48 8.60 10.48 0.45
N LEU A 49 8.19 9.23 0.35
CA LEU A 49 9.07 8.07 0.34
C LEU A 49 8.59 7.07 -0.71
N PHE A 50 9.37 6.88 -1.78
CA PHE A 50 9.09 5.88 -2.81
C PHE A 50 10.08 4.72 -2.65
N LEU A 51 9.55 3.53 -2.43
CA LEU A 51 10.31 2.31 -2.17
C LEU A 51 10.00 1.28 -3.25
N SER A 52 11.01 0.66 -3.84
CA SER A 52 10.83 -0.56 -4.62
C SER A 52 11.78 -1.65 -4.16
N THR A 53 11.33 -2.90 -4.18
CA THR A 53 12.19 -4.06 -3.87
C THR A 53 11.60 -5.34 -4.47
N ALA A 54 12.42 -6.35 -4.70
CA ALA A 54 11.89 -7.66 -5.11
C ALA A 54 11.25 -8.37 -3.91
N ASN A 55 11.95 -8.38 -2.77
CA ASN A 55 11.53 -9.05 -1.54
C ASN A 55 11.27 -8.02 -0.43
N ALA A 56 10.18 -8.21 0.32
CA ALA A 56 9.82 -7.31 1.41
C ALA A 56 9.50 -8.09 2.70
N LYS A 57 10.19 -7.71 3.78
CA LYS A 57 9.96 -8.18 5.15
C LYS A 57 9.77 -6.99 6.07
N ASP A 58 9.04 -7.18 7.16
CA ASP A 58 8.99 -6.16 8.20
C ASP A 58 10.30 -6.15 8.96
N VAL A 59 11.06 -5.05 8.82
CA VAL A 59 12.38 -4.88 9.42
C VAL A 59 12.22 -4.43 10.86
N ARG A 60 13.06 -4.95 11.76
CA ARG A 60 13.07 -4.56 13.16
C ARG A 60 14.10 -3.47 13.38
N VAL A 61 13.69 -2.28 13.81
CA VAL A 61 14.62 -1.18 14.06
C VAL A 61 14.68 -0.83 15.53
N PRO A 62 15.79 -0.29 16.05
CA PRO A 62 15.81 0.27 17.40
C PRO A 62 14.65 1.25 17.59
N ALA A 63 13.98 1.20 18.73
CA ALA A 63 12.90 2.12 19.03
C ALA A 63 13.38 3.59 18.95
N PRO A 64 12.52 4.55 18.58
CA PRO A 64 12.90 5.95 18.47
C PRO A 64 13.52 6.52 19.75
N VAL A 65 14.54 7.37 19.60
CA VAL A 65 15.19 8.07 20.71
C VAL A 65 14.15 8.87 21.51
N GLY A 66 14.27 8.84 22.85
CA GLY A 66 13.33 9.50 23.76
C GLY A 66 12.10 8.65 24.15
N THR A 67 11.93 7.45 23.60
CA THR A 67 10.84 6.53 24.00
C THR A 67 11.23 5.61 25.15
N ARG A 68 10.25 5.16 25.95
CA ARG A 68 10.46 4.13 27.01
C ARG A 68 11.01 2.83 26.42
N ASP A 69 10.59 2.50 25.21
CA ASP A 69 11.03 1.33 24.47
C ASP A 69 12.52 1.40 24.12
N ARG A 70 12.98 2.59 23.72
CA ARG A 70 14.40 2.82 23.45
C ARG A 70 15.25 2.73 24.71
N ALA A 71 14.79 3.29 25.83
CA ALA A 71 15.46 3.15 27.13
C ALA A 71 15.59 1.69 27.58
N ARG A 72 14.68 0.81 27.12
CA ARG A 72 14.69 -0.64 27.37
C ARG A 72 15.42 -1.45 26.28
N GLY A 73 16.11 -0.80 25.36
CA GLY A 73 16.82 -1.47 24.25
C GLY A 73 15.91 -2.23 23.29
N ARG A 74 14.61 -1.89 23.22
CA ARG A 74 13.66 -2.63 22.39
C ARG A 74 13.78 -2.25 20.92
N TYR A 75 13.49 -3.24 20.08
CA TYR A 75 13.30 -3.07 18.65
C TYR A 75 11.81 -3.03 18.33
N VAL A 76 11.41 -2.24 17.34
CA VAL A 76 10.02 -2.07 16.90
C VAL A 76 9.88 -2.39 15.41
N SER A 77 8.65 -2.50 14.93
CA SER A 77 8.35 -2.70 13.50
C SER A 77 8.61 -1.41 12.73
N LEU A 78 9.42 -1.50 11.67
CA LEU A 78 9.64 -0.39 10.74
C LEU A 78 8.34 0.00 10.03
N LEU A 79 7.53 -0.99 9.64
CA LEU A 79 6.21 -0.69 9.05
C LEU A 79 5.30 0.03 10.03
N GLY A 80 5.37 -0.30 11.32
CA GLY A 80 4.63 0.44 12.36
C GLY A 80 5.02 1.92 12.41
N LEU A 81 6.32 2.22 12.38
CA LEU A 81 6.81 3.59 12.33
C LEU A 81 6.36 4.30 11.04
N LEU A 82 6.48 3.64 9.88
CA LEU A 82 6.01 4.20 8.61
C LEU A 82 4.49 4.43 8.59
N ALA A 83 3.70 3.56 9.23
CA ALA A 83 2.25 3.71 9.34
C ALA A 83 1.86 4.97 10.11
N GLU A 84 2.55 5.24 11.22
CA GLU A 84 2.36 6.47 11.99
C GLU A 84 2.68 7.69 11.14
N ARG A 85 3.79 7.67 10.39
CA ARG A 85 4.15 8.78 9.50
C ARG A 85 3.20 8.98 8.34
N VAL A 86 2.69 7.91 7.75
CA VAL A 86 1.67 7.96 6.69
C VAL A 86 0.37 8.57 7.22
N ARG A 87 0.00 8.25 8.46
CA ARG A 87 -1.13 8.91 9.13
C ARG A 87 -0.86 10.39 9.35
N ASP A 88 0.39 10.76 9.62
CA ASP A 88 0.82 12.14 9.87
C ASP A 88 1.15 12.91 8.56
N GLY A 89 0.85 12.33 7.38
CA GLY A 89 0.91 13.02 6.09
C GLY A 89 2.07 12.62 5.16
N LEU A 90 2.91 11.65 5.53
CA LEU A 90 3.94 11.12 4.63
C LEU A 90 3.30 10.43 3.41
N GLU A 91 3.69 10.85 2.20
CA GLU A 91 3.34 10.13 0.98
C GLU A 91 4.23 8.90 0.81
N LEU A 92 3.70 7.73 1.14
CA LEU A 92 4.39 6.45 0.93
C LEU A 92 3.89 5.77 -0.34
N ARG A 93 4.83 5.41 -1.23
CA ARG A 93 4.58 4.51 -2.36
C ARG A 93 5.54 3.34 -2.30
N PHE A 94 5.03 2.12 -2.27
CA PHE A 94 5.83 0.91 -2.10
C PHE A 94 5.50 -0.11 -3.20
N LEU A 95 6.44 -0.31 -4.13
CA LEU A 95 6.41 -1.39 -5.12
C LEU A 95 7.13 -2.64 -4.61
N HIS A 96 6.50 -3.81 -4.75
CA HIS A 96 7.16 -5.08 -4.49
C HIS A 96 6.82 -6.16 -5.52
N ALA A 97 7.63 -7.22 -5.62
CA ALA A 97 7.31 -8.37 -6.46
C ALA A 97 6.80 -9.56 -5.65
N GLY A 98 7.67 -10.13 -4.82
CA GLY A 98 7.40 -11.36 -4.09
C GLY A 98 6.27 -11.23 -3.08
N ALA A 99 5.75 -12.38 -2.67
CA ALA A 99 4.78 -12.46 -1.58
C ALA A 99 5.34 -11.83 -0.31
N LEU A 100 4.52 -11.00 0.34
CA LEU A 100 4.87 -10.38 1.60
C LEU A 100 5.03 -11.45 2.68
N SER A 101 6.13 -11.36 3.44
CA SER A 101 6.38 -12.27 4.56
C SER A 101 5.24 -12.25 5.60
N ARG A 102 5.10 -13.33 6.38
CA ARG A 102 4.09 -13.42 7.45
C ARG A 102 4.13 -12.22 8.42
N PRO A 103 5.30 -11.76 8.92
CA PRO A 103 5.36 -10.57 9.76
C PRO A 103 4.89 -9.30 9.05
N PHE A 104 5.26 -9.12 7.78
CA PHE A 104 4.81 -7.98 6.98
C PHE A 104 3.27 -7.97 6.87
N ARG A 105 2.67 -9.11 6.53
CA ARG A 105 1.19 -9.24 6.45
C ARG A 105 0.52 -8.97 7.79
N ALA A 106 1.10 -9.41 8.90
CA ALA A 106 0.59 -9.11 10.24
C ALA A 106 0.63 -7.59 10.54
N SER A 107 1.68 -6.90 10.12
CA SER A 107 1.78 -5.44 10.25
C SER A 107 0.78 -4.70 9.36
N LEU A 108 0.51 -5.18 8.13
CA LEU A 108 -0.57 -4.62 7.30
C LEU A 108 -1.96 -4.81 7.92
N ALA A 109 -2.22 -5.97 8.53
CA ALA A 109 -3.48 -6.20 9.24
C ALA A 109 -3.66 -5.24 10.44
N ARG A 110 -2.56 -4.91 11.12
CA ARG A 110 -2.56 -3.92 12.22
C ARG A 110 -2.68 -2.48 11.71
N TRP A 111 -2.14 -2.18 10.53
CA TRP A 111 -2.13 -0.85 9.94
C TRP A 111 -2.74 -0.84 8.52
N PRO A 112 -4.07 -0.98 8.39
CA PRO A 112 -4.73 -1.08 7.08
C PRO A 112 -4.45 0.11 6.16
N ALA A 113 -4.16 1.28 6.75
CA ALA A 113 -3.76 2.49 6.02
C ALA A 113 -2.55 2.28 5.10
N LEU A 114 -1.64 1.35 5.43
CA LEU A 114 -0.52 1.01 4.56
C LEU A 114 -0.96 0.27 3.30
N GLY A 115 -2.11 -0.41 3.29
CA GLY A 115 -2.58 -1.19 2.14
C GLY A 115 -2.68 -0.36 0.85
N ARG A 116 -3.13 0.89 0.94
CA ARG A 116 -3.20 1.82 -0.22
C ARG A 116 -1.82 2.29 -0.70
N CYS A 117 -0.80 2.14 0.13
CA CYS A 117 0.57 2.55 -0.14
C CYS A 117 1.37 1.43 -0.83
N LEU A 118 0.80 0.24 -1.03
CA LEU A 118 1.48 -0.91 -1.63
C LEU A 118 0.87 -1.26 -2.99
N ARG A 119 1.74 -1.63 -3.94
CA ARG A 119 1.35 -2.24 -5.21
C ARG A 119 2.33 -3.36 -5.54
N SER A 120 1.82 -4.45 -6.11
CA SER A 120 2.63 -5.62 -6.45
C SER A 120 2.74 -5.83 -7.96
N CYS A 121 3.92 -6.21 -8.42
CA CYS A 121 4.14 -6.65 -9.79
C CYS A 121 5.29 -7.66 -9.81
N PRO A 122 5.11 -8.89 -10.35
CA PRO A 122 6.16 -9.91 -10.38
C PRO A 122 7.46 -9.48 -11.08
N ARG A 123 7.39 -8.47 -11.95
CA ARG A 123 8.54 -7.92 -12.69
C ARG A 123 9.31 -6.84 -11.92
N VAL A 124 8.87 -6.43 -10.74
CA VAL A 124 9.57 -5.45 -9.91
C VAL A 124 10.82 -6.09 -9.31
N HIS A 125 11.97 -5.77 -9.88
CA HIS A 125 13.28 -6.19 -9.34
C HIS A 125 14.18 -5.02 -8.93
N LEU A 126 13.73 -3.79 -9.17
CA LEU A 126 14.46 -2.58 -8.79
C LEU A 126 14.49 -2.47 -7.27
N LYS A 127 15.67 -2.23 -6.71
CA LYS A 127 15.82 -1.82 -5.31
C LYS A 127 16.19 -0.35 -5.30
N MET A 128 15.17 0.46 -5.02
CA MET A 128 15.23 1.90 -5.13
C MET A 128 14.57 2.51 -3.92
N ILE A 129 15.17 3.60 -3.42
CA ILE A 129 14.56 4.46 -2.42
C ILE A 129 14.72 5.90 -2.89
N ALA A 130 13.61 6.58 -3.13
CA ALA A 130 13.60 8.03 -3.35
C ALA A 130 12.95 8.72 -2.15
N LYS A 131 13.70 9.63 -1.52
CA LYS A 131 13.27 10.43 -0.37
C LYS A 131 13.06 11.87 -0.79
N ASP A 132 11.89 12.41 -0.45
CA ASP A 132 11.54 13.83 -0.44
C ASP A 132 11.81 14.62 -1.75
N GLY A 133 12.02 13.94 -2.88
CA GLY A 133 12.42 14.58 -4.13
C GLY A 133 13.85 15.14 -4.11
N GLU A 134 14.71 14.66 -3.20
CA GLU A 134 16.08 15.19 -3.01
C GLU A 134 17.17 14.12 -2.95
N ARG A 135 16.82 12.87 -2.65
CA ARG A 135 17.81 11.79 -2.46
C ARG A 135 17.35 10.51 -3.10
N LEU A 136 18.27 9.85 -3.77
CA LEU A 136 18.09 8.57 -4.42
C LEU A 136 19.08 7.55 -3.87
N TYR A 137 18.59 6.37 -3.52
CA TYR A 137 19.37 5.15 -3.39
C TYR A 137 19.02 4.18 -4.51
N LEU A 138 20.05 3.60 -5.11
CA LEU A 138 19.96 2.45 -6.02
C LEU A 138 20.98 1.40 -5.58
N GLY A 139 20.58 0.13 -5.49
CA GLY A 139 21.52 -0.90 -5.09
C GLY A 139 20.95 -2.32 -5.16
N SER A 140 21.61 -3.23 -4.46
CA SER A 140 21.24 -4.64 -4.39
C SER A 140 20.27 -4.95 -3.23
N ALA A 141 20.25 -4.13 -2.19
CA ALA A 141 19.57 -4.43 -0.93
C ALA A 141 18.05 -4.50 -1.07
N ASN A 142 17.49 -5.67 -0.77
CA ASN A 142 16.04 -5.82 -0.62
C ASN A 142 15.58 -5.23 0.73
N PHE A 143 14.31 -4.79 0.80
CA PHE A 143 13.67 -4.29 2.03
C PHE A 143 13.46 -5.40 3.07
N THR A 144 14.54 -5.82 3.70
CA THR A 144 14.61 -6.91 4.67
C THR A 144 15.69 -6.59 5.70
N GLY A 145 15.65 -7.23 6.88
CA GLY A 145 16.68 -6.99 7.90
C GLY A 145 18.09 -7.38 7.44
N ALA A 146 18.22 -8.46 6.66
CA ALA A 146 19.52 -8.89 6.14
C ALA A 146 20.07 -7.95 5.05
N GLY A 147 19.20 -7.32 4.25
CA GLY A 147 19.62 -6.38 3.20
C GLY A 147 19.85 -4.95 3.70
N LEU A 148 19.08 -4.47 4.68
CA LEU A 148 19.18 -3.10 5.19
C LEU A 148 20.06 -2.96 6.45
N GLY A 149 20.99 -3.90 6.66
CA GLY A 149 21.99 -3.83 7.73
C GLY A 149 21.47 -4.01 9.16
N GLU A 150 20.27 -4.56 9.36
CA GLU A 150 19.71 -4.82 10.71
C GLU A 150 20.31 -6.07 11.36
N ARG A 151 20.82 -7.01 10.56
CA ARG A 151 21.46 -8.22 11.05
C ARG A 151 22.94 -7.98 11.31
N GLY A 152 23.49 -8.71 12.30
CA GLY A 152 24.93 -8.75 12.55
C GLY A 152 25.71 -9.36 11.40
N ASP A 153 27.03 -9.22 11.44
CA ASP A 153 27.96 -9.55 10.35
C ASP A 153 27.75 -10.90 9.69
N GLU A 154 27.71 -11.95 10.50
CA GLU A 154 27.58 -13.32 10.01
C GLU A 154 26.19 -13.66 9.44
N ARG A 155 25.24 -12.73 9.51
CA ARG A 155 23.83 -12.94 9.13
C ARG A 155 23.26 -11.85 8.22
N ARG A 156 24.07 -10.85 7.86
CA ARG A 156 23.70 -9.84 6.87
C ARG A 156 24.07 -10.31 5.47
N ASN A 157 23.40 -9.75 4.47
CA ASN A 157 23.78 -9.96 3.09
C ASN A 157 25.01 -9.08 2.77
N PHE A 158 25.84 -9.55 1.85
CA PHE A 158 26.77 -8.67 1.14
C PHE A 158 25.96 -7.81 0.16
N GLU A 159 25.98 -6.50 0.35
CA GLU A 159 25.15 -5.56 -0.41
C GLU A 159 25.97 -4.35 -0.85
N LEU A 160 25.68 -3.85 -2.05
CA LEU A 160 26.30 -2.67 -2.60
C LEU A 160 25.23 -1.74 -3.16
N GLY A 161 25.40 -0.45 -2.94
CA GLY A 161 24.53 0.56 -3.50
C GLY A 161 25.19 1.93 -3.60
N LEU A 162 24.47 2.84 -4.24
CA LEU A 162 24.84 4.22 -4.44
C LEU A 162 23.76 5.11 -3.84
N VAL A 163 24.17 6.12 -3.10
CA VAL A 163 23.32 7.24 -2.69
C VAL A 163 23.76 8.49 -3.43
N THR A 164 22.80 9.26 -3.95
CA THR A 164 23.07 10.53 -4.62
C THR A 164 21.97 11.55 -4.35
N SER A 165 22.31 12.82 -4.47
CA SER A 165 21.39 13.96 -4.47
C SER A 165 21.25 14.58 -5.86
N ASP A 166 21.67 13.85 -6.88
CA ASP A 166 21.59 14.28 -8.25
C ASP A 166 20.14 14.21 -8.77
N ASP A 167 19.66 15.33 -9.30
CA ASP A 167 18.28 15.55 -9.74
C ASP A 167 17.93 14.78 -11.02
N VAL A 168 18.81 14.77 -12.02
CA VAL A 168 18.57 14.06 -13.29
C VAL A 168 18.46 12.54 -13.09
N LEU A 169 19.31 11.94 -12.23
CA LEU A 169 19.20 10.52 -11.88
C LEU A 169 17.93 10.25 -11.07
N LEU A 170 17.60 11.13 -10.13
CA LEU A 170 16.39 11.01 -9.32
C LEU A 170 15.13 11.05 -10.19
N ASP A 171 15.01 12.04 -11.09
CA ASP A 171 13.88 12.19 -12.00
C ASP A 171 13.74 10.99 -12.92
N ALA A 172 14.85 10.51 -13.50
CA ALA A 172 14.82 9.32 -14.35
C ALA A 172 14.37 8.06 -13.59
N ALA A 173 14.89 7.86 -12.37
CA ALA A 173 14.51 6.74 -11.53
C ALA A 173 13.04 6.83 -11.08
N GLN A 174 12.59 8.01 -10.65
CA GLN A 174 11.20 8.25 -10.25
C GLN A 174 10.25 8.11 -11.43
N ALA A 175 10.60 8.56 -12.63
CA ALA A 175 9.78 8.36 -13.83
C ALA A 175 9.62 6.86 -14.15
N ARG A 176 10.69 6.06 -14.02
CA ARG A 176 10.61 4.61 -14.21
C ARG A 176 9.74 3.94 -13.14
N PHE A 177 9.95 4.30 -11.86
CA PHE A 177 9.13 3.84 -10.75
C PHE A 177 7.65 4.15 -11.00
N ASP A 178 7.36 5.37 -11.40
CA ASP A 178 6.02 5.91 -11.54
C ASP A 178 5.22 5.25 -12.66
N ARG A 179 5.85 4.92 -13.79
CA ARG A 179 5.19 4.15 -14.85
C ARG A 179 4.71 2.78 -14.39
N ILE A 180 5.52 2.11 -13.57
CA ILE A 180 5.12 0.84 -12.94
C ILE A 180 4.00 1.12 -11.94
N TRP A 181 4.19 2.13 -11.09
CA TRP A 181 3.23 2.53 -10.07
C TRP A 181 1.85 2.81 -10.66
N ARG A 182 1.74 3.59 -11.73
CA ARG A 182 0.45 3.92 -12.39
C ARG A 182 -0.10 2.83 -13.30
N GLY A 183 0.59 1.70 -13.46
CA GLY A 183 0.14 0.59 -14.30
C GLY A 183 0.36 0.80 -15.80
N ALA A 184 1.15 1.80 -16.21
CA ALA A 184 1.45 2.08 -17.62
C ALA A 184 2.17 0.91 -18.32
N GLU A 185 2.82 0.04 -17.56
CA GLU A 185 3.51 -1.14 -18.06
C GLU A 185 2.61 -2.39 -18.16
N CYS A 186 1.37 -2.33 -17.69
CA CYS A 186 0.48 -3.49 -17.57
C CYS A 186 -0.18 -3.89 -18.89
N GLY A 187 -0.72 -2.95 -19.67
CA GLY A 187 -1.62 -3.25 -20.80
C GLY A 187 -1.02 -4.18 -21.86
N ALA A 188 0.28 -4.07 -22.15
CA ALA A 188 0.99 -4.92 -23.10
C ALA A 188 1.85 -6.02 -22.43
N CYS A 189 1.75 -6.19 -21.11
CA CYS A 189 2.58 -7.13 -20.36
C CYS A 189 2.14 -8.58 -20.60
N LYS A 190 3.05 -9.40 -21.15
CA LYS A 190 2.80 -10.83 -21.35
C LYS A 190 2.64 -11.62 -20.05
N LEU A 191 3.20 -11.12 -18.94
CA LEU A 191 3.06 -11.71 -17.60
C LEU A 191 1.86 -11.14 -16.82
N ARG A 192 0.97 -10.36 -17.46
CA ARG A 192 -0.18 -9.74 -16.78
C ARG A 192 -1.09 -10.79 -16.13
N GLY A 193 -1.26 -11.95 -16.76
CA GLY A 193 -2.07 -13.06 -16.22
C GLY A 193 -1.50 -13.70 -14.95
N GLU A 194 -0.21 -13.51 -14.66
CA GLU A 194 0.44 -13.99 -13.43
C GLU A 194 0.37 -12.95 -12.30
N CYS A 195 -0.09 -11.74 -12.58
CA CYS A 195 -0.19 -10.69 -11.57
C CYS A 195 -1.38 -10.99 -10.64
N PRO A 196 -1.18 -11.11 -9.31
CA PRO A 196 -2.28 -11.38 -8.39
C PRO A 196 -3.34 -10.28 -8.38
N ASP A 197 -2.90 -9.02 -8.52
CA ASP A 197 -3.77 -7.86 -8.68
C ASP A 197 -3.10 -6.86 -9.64
N PRO A 198 -3.41 -6.92 -10.96
CA PRO A 198 -2.80 -6.04 -11.96
C PRO A 198 -2.95 -4.55 -11.60
N ILE A 199 -1.85 -3.81 -11.66
CA ILE A 199 -1.79 -2.42 -11.18
C ILE A 199 -2.70 -1.47 -11.97
N ASP A 200 -2.84 -1.68 -13.28
CA ASP A 200 -3.80 -0.95 -14.11
C ASP A 200 -5.24 -1.08 -13.57
N LEU A 201 -5.65 -2.30 -13.22
CA LEU A 201 -6.96 -2.55 -12.61
C LEU A 201 -7.08 -1.93 -11.21
N LEU A 202 -6.01 -1.93 -10.41
CA LEU A 202 -5.98 -1.23 -9.11
C LEU A 202 -6.34 0.25 -9.28
N VAL A 203 -5.71 0.90 -10.26
CA VAL A 203 -5.87 2.32 -10.55
C VAL A 203 -7.26 2.62 -11.07
N GLU A 204 -7.77 1.83 -12.01
CA GLU A 204 -9.12 1.99 -12.56
C GLU A 204 -10.20 1.88 -11.48
N ARG A 205 -10.07 0.91 -10.57
CA ARG A 205 -10.99 0.74 -9.44
C ARG A 205 -10.94 1.92 -8.47
N ALA A 206 -9.76 2.48 -8.22
CA ALA A 206 -9.60 3.65 -7.37
C ALA A 206 -10.14 4.94 -8.01
N ALA A 207 -10.10 5.04 -9.35
CA ALA A 207 -10.59 6.19 -10.10
C ALA A 207 -12.10 6.15 -10.39
N SER A 208 -12.73 4.97 -10.33
CA SER A 208 -14.16 4.80 -10.59
C SER A 208 -15.00 5.37 -9.43
N PRO A 209 -15.97 6.26 -9.68
CA PRO A 209 -16.86 6.75 -8.63
C PRO A 209 -17.70 5.59 -8.09
N THR A 210 -17.68 5.39 -6.78
CA THR A 210 -18.53 4.42 -6.10
C THR A 210 -19.99 4.77 -6.37
N LYS A 211 -20.72 3.96 -7.17
CA LYS A 211 -22.18 4.09 -7.26
C LYS A 211 -22.76 3.91 -5.84
N PRO A 212 -23.58 4.85 -5.33
CA PRO A 212 -24.24 4.63 -4.06
C PRO A 212 -25.10 3.36 -4.14
N SER A 213 -24.93 2.48 -3.17
CA SER A 213 -25.76 1.28 -3.01
C SER A 213 -27.23 1.70 -2.90
N PRO A 214 -28.18 1.02 -3.58
CA PRO A 214 -29.59 1.35 -3.44
C PRO A 214 -30.00 1.09 -1.98
N THR A 215 -30.27 2.16 -1.25
CA THR A 215 -30.82 2.12 0.10
C THR A 215 -32.14 1.35 0.04
N LYS A 216 -32.22 0.20 0.71
CA LYS A 216 -33.51 -0.48 0.92
C LYS A 216 -34.44 0.48 1.65
N ALA A 217 -35.47 0.96 0.95
CA ALA A 217 -36.53 1.74 1.55
C ALA A 217 -37.19 0.89 2.67
N THR A 218 -37.16 1.42 3.89
CA THR A 218 -37.88 0.83 5.02
C THR A 218 -39.36 1.21 4.85
N PRO A 219 -40.31 0.26 4.87
CA PRO A 219 -41.71 0.60 4.74
C PRO A 219 -42.18 1.33 6.00
N THR A 220 -42.60 2.58 5.85
CA THR A 220 -43.23 3.39 6.90
C THR A 220 -44.57 2.76 7.26
N LYS A 221 -44.70 2.29 8.51
CA LYS A 221 -46.00 1.90 9.08
C LYS A 221 -46.91 3.13 9.15
N ALA A 222 -48.00 3.13 8.38
CA ALA A 222 -49.09 4.07 8.55
C ALA A 222 -49.78 3.85 9.90
N SER A 223 -49.81 4.88 10.75
CA SER A 223 -50.57 4.88 12.00
C SER A 223 -52.07 4.92 11.68
N ARG A 224 -52.82 3.88 12.07
CA ARG A 224 -54.29 3.92 12.10
C ARG A 224 -54.73 4.80 13.26
N ALA A 225 -55.49 5.85 12.95
CA ALA A 225 -56.19 6.68 13.91
C ALA A 225 -57.30 5.87 14.63
N ASN A 226 -57.43 6.09 15.93
CA ASN A 226 -58.45 5.54 16.80
C ASN A 226 -59.83 6.15 16.47
N THR A 227 -60.85 5.30 16.26
CA THR A 227 -62.27 5.69 16.24
C THR A 227 -62.90 5.28 17.58
N PRO A 228 -63.71 6.14 18.25
CA PRO A 228 -64.28 5.83 19.55
C PRO A 228 -65.52 4.90 19.45
N PRO A 229 -65.86 4.17 20.53
CA PRO A 229 -66.94 3.19 20.50
C PRO A 229 -68.31 3.83 20.77
N THR A 230 -69.27 3.53 19.90
CA THR A 230 -70.71 3.78 20.12
C THR A 230 -71.33 2.68 20.98
N LYS A 231 -72.14 3.10 21.97
CA LYS A 231 -72.84 2.27 22.97
C LYS A 231 -74.18 1.71 22.47
N ALA A 232 -74.58 0.62 23.15
CA ALA A 232 -75.93 0.08 23.41
C ALA A 232 -76.51 -0.86 22.33
N LYS A 233 -77.22 -1.96 22.63
CA LYS A 233 -78.16 -2.28 23.72
C LYS A 233 -78.14 -3.77 24.12
N ALA A 234 -78.62 -4.03 25.34
CA ALA A 234 -78.83 -5.33 25.97
C ALA A 234 -80.09 -6.07 25.46
N THR A 235 -80.08 -7.40 25.55
CA THR A 235 -81.29 -8.22 25.75
C THR A 235 -80.96 -9.50 26.53
N VAL A 236 -81.97 -9.92 27.29
CA VAL A 236 -82.01 -10.78 28.48
C VAL A 236 -82.21 -12.28 28.14
N ARG A 237 -82.07 -13.15 29.18
CA ARG A 237 -82.53 -14.56 29.36
C ARG A 237 -81.59 -15.65 28.83
N SER A 238 -81.48 -16.85 29.42
CA SER A 238 -81.87 -17.43 30.72
C SER A 238 -81.48 -18.92 30.70
N SER A 239 -81.03 -19.41 31.86
CA SER A 239 -81.25 -20.76 32.40
C SER A 239 -80.36 -21.96 32.01
N ARG A 240 -80.12 -22.75 33.08
CA ARG A 240 -79.91 -24.21 33.20
C ARG A 240 -78.46 -24.76 33.25
N ARG A 241 -78.04 -25.00 34.50
CA ARG A 241 -77.34 -26.22 34.97
C ARG A 241 -78.21 -27.48 34.71
N PRO A 242 -77.61 -28.66 34.50
CA PRO A 242 -77.30 -29.64 35.58
C PRO A 242 -75.86 -30.22 35.44
N THR A 243 -75.07 -30.43 36.50
CA THR A 243 -74.94 -31.59 37.42
C THR A 243 -74.65 -32.98 36.81
N HIS A 244 -73.48 -33.51 37.22
CA HIS A 244 -73.05 -34.91 37.47
C HIS A 244 -72.90 -35.91 36.31
N ALA A 245 -71.64 -36.29 36.05
CA ALA A 245 -71.04 -37.57 36.45
C ALA A 245 -69.55 -37.36 36.72
#